data_AF-A0A847BMY8-F1
#
_entry.id   AF-A0A847BMY8-F1
#
_cell.length_a   1.000
_cell.length_b   1.000
_cell.length_c   1.000
_cell.angle_alpha   90.00
_cell.angle_beta   90.00
_cell.angle_gamma   90.00
#
_symmetry.space_group_name_H-M   'P 1'
#
loop_
_entity.id
_entity.type
_entity.pdbx_description
1 polymer ?
#
loop_
_entity_poly.entity_id
_entity_poly.type
_entity_poly.pdbx_seq_one_letter_code
_entity_poly.pdbx_strand_id
1 'polypeptide(L)'
;MKTIASDTITLTSVSDIADTAETAQTTAETAQSTADNANAAVSELGDTVGTVEENISNVQSDVSDLQVAVDESAKQDQLDAVNELVRQYIGSEGYVHIAGGTLMIGVGDFKTAITPEQIVFYDGEDVVSYISNKKMYISQTEVTQEQRMGDFVWRPREGGRLSLMYAPEQE
;
A
#
# COMPACT_ATOMS: atom_id res chain seq x y z
N MET A 1 -25.47 -50.20 92.66
CA MET A 1 -24.98 -50.65 91.33
C MET A 1 -25.81 -50.00 90.23
N LYS A 2 -25.53 -48.75 89.85
CA LYS A 2 -26.09 -48.13 88.63
C LYS A 2 -25.34 -46.84 88.29
N THR A 3 -24.10 -46.94 87.81
CA THR A 3 -23.36 -45.74 87.34
C THR A 3 -22.33 -46.05 86.24
N ILE A 4 -21.85 -47.28 86.10
CA ILE A 4 -20.70 -47.57 85.23
C ILE A 4 -21.04 -47.62 83.72
N ALA A 5 -22.31 -47.83 83.33
CA ALA A 5 -22.67 -47.94 81.91
C ALA A 5 -22.87 -46.59 81.20
N SER A 6 -23.27 -45.53 81.93
CA SER A 6 -23.54 -44.21 81.34
C SER A 6 -22.24 -43.44 81.05
N ASP A 7 -21.27 -43.55 81.96
CA ASP A 7 -19.99 -42.84 81.85
C ASP A 7 -19.11 -43.45 80.74
N THR A 8 -19.15 -44.78 80.56
CA THR A 8 -18.41 -45.43 79.46
C THR A 8 -18.98 -45.05 78.09
N ILE A 9 -20.30 -45.02 77.91
CA ILE A 9 -20.94 -44.66 76.62
C ILE A 9 -20.67 -43.20 76.25
N THR A 10 -20.60 -42.30 77.24
CA THR A 10 -20.29 -40.87 77.03
C THR A 10 -18.82 -40.64 76.71
N LEU A 11 -17.90 -41.40 77.31
CA LEU A 11 -16.46 -41.33 76.99
C LEU A 11 -16.14 -41.83 75.57
N THR A 12 -16.77 -42.92 75.11
CA THR A 12 -16.53 -43.44 73.74
C THR A 12 -17.00 -42.44 72.67
N SER A 13 -18.16 -41.82 72.86
CA SER A 13 -18.70 -40.84 71.92
C SER A 13 -17.91 -39.54 71.87
N VAL A 14 -17.27 -39.13 72.97
CA VAL A 14 -16.33 -37.99 72.98
C VAL A 14 -15.04 -38.31 72.22
N SER A 15 -14.54 -39.55 72.30
CA SER A 15 -13.37 -40.00 71.53
C SER A 15 -13.65 -39.96 70.02
N ASP A 16 -14.79 -40.50 69.58
CA ASP A 16 -15.17 -40.52 68.16
C ASP A 16 -15.33 -39.10 67.57
N ILE A 17 -15.81 -38.16 68.39
CA ILE A 17 -15.90 -36.74 68.01
C ILE A 17 -14.50 -36.12 67.85
N ALA A 18 -13.56 -36.44 68.74
CA ALA A 18 -12.19 -35.95 68.64
C ALA A 18 -11.50 -36.44 67.36
N ASP A 19 -11.63 -37.74 67.04
CA ASP A 19 -11.07 -38.34 65.83
C ASP A 19 -11.69 -37.72 64.55
N THR A 20 -13.00 -37.47 64.59
CA THR A 20 -13.72 -36.80 63.48
C THR A 20 -13.23 -35.35 63.32
N ALA A 21 -13.02 -34.63 64.42
CA ALA A 21 -12.51 -33.25 64.39
C ALA A 21 -11.08 -33.18 63.84
N GLU A 22 -10.21 -34.11 64.23
CA GLU A 22 -8.84 -34.20 63.72
C GLU A 22 -8.81 -34.52 62.22
N THR A 23 -9.68 -35.42 61.77
CA THR A 23 -9.88 -35.72 60.34
C THR A 23 -10.36 -34.48 59.57
N ALA A 24 -11.34 -33.75 60.12
CA ALA A 24 -11.87 -32.53 59.51
C ALA A 24 -10.81 -31.43 59.44
N GLN A 25 -9.99 -31.27 60.47
CA GLN A 25 -8.88 -30.33 60.49
C GLN A 25 -7.85 -30.65 59.40
N THR A 26 -7.41 -31.91 59.31
CA THR A 26 -6.46 -32.38 58.28
C THR A 26 -7.01 -32.15 56.87
N THR A 27 -8.30 -32.41 56.67
CA THR A 27 -9.00 -32.17 55.40
C THR A 27 -9.01 -30.68 55.06
N ALA A 28 -9.28 -29.81 56.02
CA ALA A 28 -9.29 -28.37 55.84
C ALA A 28 -7.89 -27.82 55.48
N GLU A 29 -6.84 -28.29 56.15
CA GLU A 29 -5.45 -27.92 55.85
C GLU A 29 -5.03 -28.33 54.42
N THR A 30 -5.48 -29.51 53.98
CA THR A 30 -5.25 -29.99 52.61
C THR A 30 -6.02 -29.14 51.58
N ALA A 31 -7.28 -28.81 51.87
CA ALA A 31 -8.09 -27.97 51.02
C ALA A 31 -7.50 -26.55 50.89
N GLN A 32 -6.99 -25.98 51.99
CA GLN A 32 -6.31 -24.69 51.99
C GLN A 32 -5.06 -24.73 51.10
N SER A 33 -4.20 -25.73 51.28
CA SER A 33 -2.99 -25.87 50.45
C SER A 33 -3.33 -26.03 48.96
N THR A 34 -4.43 -26.74 48.64
CA THR A 34 -4.92 -26.88 47.26
C THR A 34 -5.39 -25.53 46.70
N ALA A 35 -6.10 -24.73 47.50
CA ALA A 35 -6.55 -23.40 47.12
C ALA A 35 -5.37 -22.44 46.88
N ASP A 36 -4.34 -22.50 47.74
CA ASP A 36 -3.13 -21.68 47.60
C ASP A 36 -2.37 -22.02 46.31
N ASN A 37 -2.24 -23.32 46.00
CA ASN A 37 -1.64 -23.77 44.74
C ASN A 37 -2.45 -23.34 43.51
N ALA A 38 -3.79 -23.42 43.58
CA ALA A 38 -4.64 -22.95 42.49
C ALA A 38 -4.50 -21.44 42.26
N ASN A 39 -4.39 -20.64 43.33
CA ASN A 39 -4.17 -19.19 43.23
C ASN A 39 -2.80 -18.86 42.59
N ALA A 40 -1.75 -19.62 42.93
CA ALA A 40 -0.44 -19.47 42.30
C ALA A 40 -0.51 -19.76 40.79
N ALA A 41 -1.15 -20.85 40.39
CA ALA A 41 -1.33 -21.19 38.97
C ALA A 41 -2.15 -20.15 38.21
N VAL A 42 -3.18 -19.56 38.84
CA VAL A 42 -3.96 -18.46 38.25
C VAL A 42 -3.10 -17.20 38.04
N SER A 43 -2.19 -16.91 38.96
CA SER A 43 -1.25 -15.79 38.81
C SER A 43 -0.31 -16.00 37.62
N GLU A 44 0.28 -17.19 37.51
CA GLU A 44 1.18 -17.54 36.38
C GLU A 44 0.45 -17.49 35.02
N LEU A 45 -0.82 -17.90 35.00
CA LEU A 45 -1.68 -17.76 33.82
C LEU A 45 -1.92 -16.29 33.47
N GLY A 46 -2.09 -15.41 34.47
CA GLY A 46 -2.20 -13.96 34.27
C GLY A 46 -0.96 -13.38 33.57
N ASP A 47 0.23 -13.75 34.03
CA ASP A 47 1.50 -13.31 33.42
C ASP A 47 1.66 -13.83 31.98
N THR A 48 1.26 -15.08 31.75
CA THR A 48 1.27 -15.70 30.41
C THR A 48 0.30 -14.98 29.47
N VAL A 49 -0.91 -14.65 29.93
CA VAL A 49 -1.88 -13.89 29.15
C VAL A 49 -1.33 -12.51 28.78
N GLY A 50 -0.73 -11.79 29.73
CA GLY A 50 -0.11 -10.49 29.45
C GLY A 50 0.99 -10.57 28.38
N THR A 51 1.82 -11.61 28.44
CA THR A 51 2.86 -11.87 27.41
C THR A 51 2.25 -12.15 26.05
N VAL A 52 1.14 -12.91 25.99
CA VAL A 52 0.43 -13.21 24.73
C VAL A 52 -0.20 -11.94 24.16
N GLU A 53 -0.80 -11.08 25.00
CA GLU A 53 -1.38 -9.80 24.58
C GLU A 53 -0.33 -8.87 23.97
N GLU A 54 0.86 -8.77 24.58
CA GLU A 54 1.98 -8.00 24.05
C GLU A 54 2.44 -8.55 22.68
N ASN A 55 2.61 -9.87 22.57
CA ASN A 55 2.99 -10.50 21.31
C ASN A 55 1.95 -10.28 20.20
N ILE A 56 0.65 -10.33 20.53
CA ILE A 56 -0.43 -10.04 19.58
C ILE A 56 -0.32 -8.59 19.09
N SER A 57 -0.08 -7.64 20.00
CA SER A 57 0.10 -6.23 19.64
C SER A 57 1.28 -6.04 18.68
N ASN A 58 2.41 -6.70 18.95
CA ASN A 58 3.60 -6.62 18.09
C ASN A 58 3.32 -7.22 16.70
N VAL A 59 2.69 -8.40 16.63
CA VAL A 59 2.30 -9.03 15.36
C VAL A 59 1.32 -8.15 14.56
N GLN A 60 0.39 -7.47 15.23
CA GLN A 60 -0.53 -6.54 14.57
C GLN A 60 0.22 -5.37 13.92
N SER A 61 1.24 -4.83 14.59
CA SER A 61 2.11 -3.79 14.04
C SER A 61 2.88 -4.31 12.82
N ASP A 62 3.54 -5.46 12.95
CA ASP A 62 4.33 -6.06 11.87
C ASP A 62 3.48 -6.36 10.63
N VAL A 63 2.25 -6.84 10.82
CA VAL A 63 1.31 -7.08 9.72
C VAL A 63 0.93 -5.78 9.02
N SER A 64 0.71 -4.68 9.77
CA SER A 64 0.42 -3.37 9.19
C SER A 64 1.59 -2.86 8.35
N ASP A 65 2.82 -3.01 8.84
CA ASP A 65 4.02 -2.58 8.12
C ASP A 65 4.25 -3.41 6.85
N LEU A 66 4.01 -4.72 6.92
CA LEU A 66 4.09 -5.62 5.77
C LEU A 66 3.03 -5.29 4.70
N GLN A 67 1.82 -4.88 5.10
CA GLN A 67 0.78 -4.46 4.16
C GLN A 67 1.23 -3.24 3.34
N VAL A 68 1.83 -2.24 3.98
CA VAL A 68 2.38 -1.06 3.30
C VAL A 68 3.50 -1.46 2.34
N ALA A 69 4.44 -2.30 2.78
CA ALA A 69 5.57 -2.74 1.97
C ALA A 69 5.13 -3.52 0.71
N VAL A 70 4.11 -4.38 0.83
CA VAL A 70 3.55 -5.14 -0.31
C VAL A 70 2.88 -4.21 -1.33
N ASP A 71 2.12 -3.21 -0.86
CA ASP A 71 1.48 -2.23 -1.74
C ASP A 71 2.51 -1.37 -2.49
N GLU A 72 3.62 -1.02 -1.84
CA GLU A 72 4.73 -0.29 -2.47
C GLU A 72 5.47 -1.14 -3.49
N SER A 73 5.79 -2.40 -3.18
CA SER A 73 6.46 -3.30 -4.13
C SER A 73 5.61 -3.57 -5.37
N ALA A 74 4.30 -3.76 -5.20
CA ALA A 74 3.39 -3.99 -6.32
C ALA A 74 3.33 -2.78 -7.28
N LYS A 75 3.41 -1.55 -6.76
CA LYS A 75 3.51 -0.33 -7.58
C LYS A 75 4.85 -0.25 -8.31
N GLN A 76 5.94 -0.67 -7.66
CA GLN A 76 7.26 -0.68 -8.28
C GLN A 76 7.34 -1.66 -9.46
N ASP A 77 6.79 -2.87 -9.31
CA ASP A 77 6.74 -3.86 -10.40
C ASP A 77 5.96 -3.33 -11.62
N GLN A 78 4.87 -2.59 -11.36
CA GLN A 78 4.10 -1.94 -12.42
C GLN A 78 4.91 -0.85 -13.14
N LEU A 79 5.66 -0.03 -12.40
CA LEU A 79 6.54 0.99 -12.99
C LEU A 79 7.67 0.37 -13.81
N ASP A 80 8.28 -0.71 -13.32
CA ASP A 80 9.36 -1.40 -14.01
C ASP A 80 8.85 -2.04 -15.32
N ALA A 81 7.65 -2.62 -15.31
CA ALA A 81 7.00 -3.14 -16.52
C ALA A 81 6.70 -2.02 -17.54
N VAL A 82 6.23 -0.84 -17.09
CA VAL A 82 6.02 0.32 -17.96
C VAL A 82 7.35 0.82 -18.53
N ASN A 83 8.41 0.89 -17.72
CA ASN A 83 9.73 1.31 -18.17
C ASN A 83 10.31 0.37 -19.24
N GLU A 84 10.13 -0.94 -19.08
CA GLU A 84 10.56 -1.91 -20.08
C GLU A 84 9.78 -1.75 -21.39
N LEU A 85 8.46 -1.52 -21.31
CA LEU A 85 7.64 -1.23 -22.48
C LEU A 85 8.10 0.06 -23.19
N VAL A 86 8.39 1.11 -22.43
CA VAL A 86 8.92 2.37 -22.97
C VAL A 86 10.23 2.12 -23.71
N ARG A 87 11.16 1.36 -23.13
CA ARG A 87 12.42 0.99 -23.78
C ARG A 87 12.21 0.18 -25.06
N GLN A 88 11.26 -0.74 -25.06
CA GLN A 88 10.94 -1.58 -26.22
C GLN A 88 10.41 -0.75 -27.40
N TYR A 89 9.53 0.22 -27.16
CA TYR A 89 8.81 0.94 -28.21
C TYR A 89 9.42 2.29 -28.58
N ILE A 90 10.07 2.97 -27.63
CA ILE A 90 10.59 4.34 -27.78
C ILE A 90 12.13 4.35 -27.76
N GLY A 91 12.77 3.23 -27.38
CA GLY A 91 14.21 3.07 -27.30
C GLY A 91 14.78 3.33 -25.91
N SER A 92 16.05 2.98 -25.70
CA SER A 92 16.70 3.05 -24.37
C SER A 92 16.83 4.46 -23.79
N GLU A 93 16.80 5.48 -24.65
CA GLU A 93 16.84 6.89 -24.28
C GLU A 93 15.45 7.56 -24.30
N GLY A 94 14.42 6.79 -24.67
CA GLY A 94 13.04 7.24 -24.67
C GLY A 94 12.44 7.26 -23.28
N TYR A 95 11.55 8.22 -23.05
CA TYR A 95 10.82 8.32 -21.79
C TYR A 95 9.36 8.70 -22.01
N VAL A 96 8.53 8.20 -21.09
CA VAL A 96 7.16 8.68 -20.87
C VAL A 96 7.07 9.06 -19.40
N HIS A 97 6.75 10.32 -19.13
CA HIS A 97 6.69 10.84 -17.78
C HIS A 97 5.32 11.49 -17.53
N ILE A 98 4.68 11.16 -16.41
CA ILE A 98 3.41 11.75 -16.00
C ILE A 98 3.61 12.36 -14.63
N ALA A 99 3.58 13.69 -14.54
CA ALA A 99 3.66 14.41 -13.27
C ALA A 99 2.87 15.72 -13.32
N GLY A 100 2.22 16.08 -12.22
CA GLY A 100 1.52 17.37 -12.09
C GLY A 100 0.48 17.65 -13.18
N GLY A 101 -0.18 16.61 -13.70
CA GLY A 101 -1.17 16.74 -14.79
C GLY A 101 -0.56 16.93 -16.18
N THR A 102 0.77 16.82 -16.31
CA THR A 102 1.48 16.87 -17.60
C THR A 102 1.91 15.47 -18.01
N LEU A 103 1.62 15.09 -19.24
CA LEU A 103 2.19 13.92 -19.90
C LEU A 103 3.32 14.39 -20.83
N MET A 104 4.54 13.94 -20.59
CA MET A 104 5.71 14.21 -21.43
C MET A 104 6.18 12.93 -22.10
N ILE A 105 6.46 13.01 -23.40
CA ILE A 105 6.97 11.90 -24.21
C ILE A 105 8.12 12.42 -25.07
N GLY A 106 9.27 11.75 -25.09
CA GLY A 106 10.39 12.20 -25.91
C GLY A 106 11.56 11.23 -25.93
N VAL A 107 12.53 11.55 -26.79
CA VAL A 107 13.84 10.91 -26.90
C VAL A 107 14.85 12.03 -27.13
N GLY A 108 15.85 12.16 -26.25
CA GLY A 108 16.83 13.25 -26.34
C GLY A 108 16.18 14.64 -26.30
N ASP A 109 16.54 15.48 -27.26
CA ASP A 109 16.10 16.89 -27.34
C ASP A 109 14.66 17.05 -27.82
N PHE A 110 14.16 16.15 -28.67
CA PHE A 110 12.79 16.22 -29.18
C PHE A 110 11.81 15.60 -28.19
N LYS A 111 10.89 16.43 -27.69
CA LYS A 111 9.87 16.02 -26.71
C LYS A 111 8.54 16.72 -26.94
N THR A 112 7.46 16.04 -26.57
CA THR A 112 6.10 16.55 -26.58
C THR A 112 5.57 16.59 -25.15
N ALA A 113 4.94 17.70 -24.76
CA ALA A 113 4.23 17.81 -23.49
C ALA A 113 2.73 18.06 -23.74
N ILE A 114 1.88 17.27 -23.10
CA ILE A 114 0.43 17.45 -23.07
C ILE A 114 0.08 17.94 -21.67
N THR A 115 -0.43 19.16 -21.60
CA THR A 115 -0.91 19.82 -20.39
C THR A 115 -2.43 20.02 -20.48
N PRO A 116 -3.11 20.40 -19.38
CA PRO A 116 -4.53 20.73 -19.42
C PRO A 116 -4.89 21.86 -20.41
N GLU A 117 -3.94 22.73 -20.75
CA GLU A 117 -4.18 23.93 -21.54
C GLU A 117 -3.62 23.84 -22.97
N GLN A 118 -2.58 23.01 -23.17
CA GLN A 118 -1.76 23.02 -24.39
C GLN A 118 -1.15 21.65 -24.72
N ILE A 119 -0.95 21.40 -26.01
CA ILE A 119 -0.03 20.37 -26.53
C ILE A 119 1.19 21.09 -27.10
N VAL A 120 2.38 20.84 -26.59
CA VAL A 120 3.61 21.59 -26.90
C VAL A 120 4.67 20.63 -27.44
N PHE A 121 5.33 21.02 -28.53
CA PHE A 121 6.47 20.32 -29.12
C PHE A 121 7.73 21.14 -28.88
N TYR A 122 8.80 20.47 -28.43
CA TYR A 122 10.09 21.07 -28.12
C TYR A 122 11.21 20.47 -28.98
N ASP A 123 12.25 21.28 -29.18
CA ASP A 123 13.59 20.87 -29.58
C ASP A 123 14.56 21.44 -28.52
N GLY A 124 15.07 20.57 -27.65
CA GLY A 124 15.82 20.97 -26.46
C GLY A 124 14.96 21.73 -25.45
N GLU A 125 15.28 23.00 -25.22
CA GLU A 125 14.51 23.90 -24.35
C GLU A 125 13.53 24.80 -25.14
N ASP A 126 13.65 24.83 -26.47
CA ASP A 126 12.87 25.73 -27.31
C ASP A 126 11.51 25.13 -27.67
N VAL A 127 10.46 25.96 -27.60
CA VAL A 127 9.13 25.59 -28.11
C VAL A 127 9.10 25.82 -29.63
N VAL A 128 9.04 24.72 -30.39
CA VAL A 128 9.00 24.78 -31.86
C VAL A 128 7.57 24.92 -32.38
N SER A 129 6.59 24.35 -31.69
CA SER A 129 5.17 24.56 -31.98
C SER A 129 4.28 24.15 -30.80
N TYR A 130 3.06 24.68 -30.75
CA TYR A 130 2.07 24.27 -29.78
C TYR A 130 0.63 24.51 -30.24
N ILE A 131 -0.30 23.74 -29.69
CA ILE A 131 -1.73 23.90 -29.85
C ILE A 131 -2.30 24.42 -28.53
N SER A 132 -3.04 25.54 -28.58
CA SER A 132 -3.77 26.09 -27.43
C SER A 132 -4.98 26.88 -27.89
N ASN A 133 -6.09 26.81 -27.15
CA ASN A 133 -7.29 27.61 -27.40
C ASN A 133 -7.77 27.55 -28.87
N LYS A 134 -7.83 26.34 -29.45
CA LYS A 134 -8.23 26.07 -30.84
C LYS A 134 -7.32 26.70 -31.90
N LYS A 135 -6.10 27.09 -31.55
CA LYS A 135 -5.10 27.65 -32.46
C LYS A 135 -3.83 26.82 -32.40
N MET A 136 -3.19 26.67 -33.56
CA MET A 136 -1.85 26.11 -33.69
C MET A 136 -0.87 27.27 -33.93
N TYR A 137 0.21 27.27 -33.16
CA TYR A 137 1.31 28.23 -33.26
C TYR A 137 2.55 27.47 -33.69
N ILE A 138 3.23 27.97 -34.71
CA ILE A 138 4.43 27.35 -35.27
C ILE A 138 5.49 28.43 -35.36
N SER A 139 6.65 28.22 -34.72
CA SER A 139 7.74 29.20 -34.69
C SER A 139 8.37 29.37 -36.08
N GLN A 140 8.61 28.25 -36.77
CA GLN A 140 9.12 28.22 -38.15
C GLN A 140 8.49 27.05 -38.91
N THR A 141 8.14 27.27 -40.17
CA THR A 141 7.63 26.23 -41.07
C THR A 141 8.48 26.15 -42.33
N GLU A 142 8.96 24.96 -42.66
CA GLU A 142 9.55 24.64 -43.95
C GLU A 142 8.57 23.77 -44.74
N VAL A 143 8.12 24.26 -45.89
CA VAL A 143 7.24 23.50 -46.80
C VAL A 143 8.13 22.80 -47.81
N THR A 144 8.17 21.46 -47.79
CA THR A 144 9.00 20.66 -48.71
C THR A 144 8.25 20.16 -49.94
N GLN A 145 6.91 20.00 -49.84
CA GLN A 145 6.05 19.54 -50.92
C GLN A 145 4.88 20.49 -51.14
N GLU A 146 3.92 20.51 -50.23
CA GLU A 146 2.79 21.43 -50.28
C GLU A 146 2.17 21.63 -48.90
N GLN A 147 1.60 22.81 -48.67
CA GLN A 147 0.76 23.09 -47.51
C GLN A 147 -0.57 23.64 -48.01
N ARG A 148 -1.65 22.87 -47.81
CA ARG A 148 -3.00 23.19 -48.25
C ARG A 148 -3.83 23.81 -47.14
N MET A 149 -4.59 24.84 -47.48
CA MET A 149 -5.56 25.52 -46.62
C MET A 149 -6.82 25.78 -47.45
N GLY A 150 -7.78 24.83 -47.39
CA GLY A 150 -8.91 24.81 -48.31
C GLY A 150 -8.45 24.69 -49.76
N ASP A 151 -8.99 25.53 -50.64
CA ASP A 151 -8.64 25.56 -52.08
C ASP A 151 -7.30 26.25 -52.37
N PHE A 152 -6.56 26.67 -51.34
CA PHE A 152 -5.29 27.36 -51.49
C PHE A 152 -4.12 26.46 -51.09
N VAL A 153 -3.05 26.49 -51.89
CA VAL A 153 -1.86 25.66 -51.68
C VAL A 153 -0.60 26.52 -51.74
N TRP A 154 0.20 26.45 -50.68
CA TRP A 154 1.60 26.89 -50.70
C TRP A 154 2.45 25.75 -51.26
N ARG A 155 3.15 25.99 -52.38
CA ARG A 155 4.05 25.00 -53.00
C ARG A 155 5.42 25.61 -53.27
N PRO A 156 6.53 24.93 -52.90
CA PRO A 156 7.86 25.33 -53.30
C PRO A 156 8.04 25.23 -54.82
N ARG A 157 8.82 26.15 -55.38
CA ARG A 157 9.23 26.16 -56.79
C ARG A 157 10.72 25.98 -56.91
N GLU A 158 11.15 25.60 -58.11
CA GLU A 158 12.55 25.56 -58.47
C GLU A 158 13.24 26.90 -58.16
N GLY A 159 14.41 26.82 -57.53
CA GLY A 159 15.15 27.99 -57.04
C GLY A 159 14.67 28.55 -55.68
N GLY A 160 13.95 27.77 -54.87
CA GLY A 160 13.66 28.09 -53.46
C GLY A 160 12.54 29.11 -53.22
N ARG A 161 11.79 29.47 -54.26
CA ARG A 161 10.65 30.39 -54.14
C ARG A 161 9.41 29.64 -53.65
N LEU A 162 8.59 30.27 -52.81
CA LEU A 162 7.28 29.75 -52.41
C LEU A 162 6.17 30.42 -53.24
N SER A 163 5.18 29.66 -53.69
CA SER A 163 4.02 30.21 -54.40
C SER A 163 2.71 29.80 -53.76
N LEU A 164 1.79 30.75 -53.62
CA LEU A 164 0.39 30.51 -53.30
C LEU A 164 -0.38 30.28 -54.59
N MET A 165 -1.09 29.16 -54.69
CA MET A 165 -1.90 28.80 -55.84
C MET A 165 -3.31 28.46 -55.40
N TYR A 166 -4.29 28.79 -56.24
CA TYR A 166 -5.65 28.27 -56.13
C TYR A 166 -5.70 26.91 -56.83
N ALA A 167 -6.08 25.86 -56.10
CA ALA A 167 -6.16 24.49 -56.56
C ALA A 167 -7.32 23.80 -55.81
N PRO A 168 -8.56 23.96 -56.28
CA PRO A 168 -9.71 23.33 -55.65
C PRO A 168 -9.57 21.81 -55.69
N GLU A 169 -10.02 21.11 -54.65
CA GLU A 169 -10.09 19.64 -54.66
C GLU A 169 -10.99 19.21 -55.83
N GLN A 170 -10.48 18.31 -56.67
CA GLN A 170 -11.34 17.62 -57.64
C GLN A 170 -12.03 16.49 -56.87
N GLU A 171 -13.36 16.56 -56.76
CA GLU A 171 -14.20 15.46 -56.24
C GLU A 171 -13.98 14.15 -57.03
#